data_AF-A0A933A227-F1
#
_entry.id   AF-A0A933A227-F1
#
_cell.length_a   1.000
_cell.length_b   1.000
_cell.length_c   1.000
_cell.angle_alpha   90.00
_cell.angle_beta   90.00
_cell.angle_gamma   90.00
#
_symmetry.space_group_name_H-M   'P 1'
#
loop_
_entity.id
_entity.type
_entity.pdbx_description
1 polymer ?
#
loop_
_entity_poly.entity_id
_entity_poly.type
_entity_poly.pdbx_seq_one_letter_code
_entity_poly.pdbx_strand_id
1 'polypeptide(L)' 'MISTVPGHPGLIVAAGFSGHGFALAPGVGRRVAEWLRTGTVPDVLRPFDITRFERGERRPGI' A
#
# COMPACT_ATOMS: atom_id res chain seq x y z
N MET A 1 -3.08 -2.60 -3.62
CA MET A 1 -1.92 -1.72 -3.89
C MET A 1 -1.91 -0.62 -2.85
N ILE A 2 -0.78 -0.39 -2.20
CA ILE A 2 -0.62 0.68 -1.21
C ILE A 2 0.77 1.32 -1.41
N SER A 3 0.85 2.52 -1.97
CA SER A 3 2.12 3.16 -2.33
C SER A 3 2.03 4.69 -2.37
N THR A 4 3.19 5.36 -2.39
CA THR A 4 3.30 6.77 -2.80
C THR A 4 3.10 6.91 -4.30
N VAL A 5 2.86 8.15 -4.75
CA VAL A 5 2.71 8.49 -6.16
C VAL A 5 3.89 9.36 -6.60
N PRO A 6 4.71 8.93 -7.57
CA PRO A 6 5.78 9.75 -8.13
C PRO A 6 5.27 11.12 -8.59
N GLY A 7 6.03 12.17 -8.30
CA GLY A 7 5.66 13.56 -8.63
C GLY A 7 4.59 14.17 -7.71
N HIS A 8 4.07 13.44 -6.72
CA HIS A 8 3.02 13.92 -5.82
C HIS A 8 3.40 13.68 -4.35
N PRO A 9 4.29 14.52 -3.77
CA PRO A 9 4.71 14.38 -2.37
C PRO A 9 3.52 14.43 -1.42
N GLY A 10 3.50 13.53 -0.43
CA GLY A 10 2.43 13.45 0.57
C GLY A 10 1.17 12.70 0.12
N LEU A 11 1.06 12.29 -1.14
CA LEU A 11 -0.04 11.44 -1.62
C LEU A 11 0.30 9.96 -1.45
N ILE A 12 -0.54 9.25 -0.69
CA ILE A 12 -0.54 7.79 -0.59
C ILE A 12 -1.84 7.26 -1.20
N VAL A 13 -1.71 6.30 -2.10
CA VAL A 13 -2.85 5.60 -2.69
C VAL A 13 -2.97 4.24 -2.05
N ALA A 14 -4.16 3.91 -1.54
CA ALA A 14 -4.54 2.58 -1.06
C ALA A 14 -5.77 2.09 -1.84
N ALA A 15 -5.55 1.28 -2.87
CA ALA A 15 -6.60 0.88 -3.82
C ALA A 15 -6.38 -0.55 -4.35
N GLY A 16 -7.35 -1.08 -5.10
CA GLY A 16 -7.24 -2.42 -5.68
C GLY A 16 -7.18 -3.53 -4.61
N PHE A 17 -8.14 -3.51 -3.67
CA PHE A 17 -8.29 -4.52 -2.62
C PHE A 17 -9.05 -5.78 -3.06
N SER A 18 -9.56 -5.82 -4.30
CA SER A 18 -10.14 -7.01 -4.92
C SER A 18 -11.16 -7.74 -4.04
N GLY A 19 -12.18 -7.01 -3.56
CA GLY A 19 -13.31 -7.59 -2.79
C GLY A 19 -13.11 -7.71 -1.28
N HIS A 20 -11.88 -7.60 -0.77
CA HIS A 20 -11.58 -7.82 0.67
C HIS A 20 -11.29 -6.52 1.44
N GLY A 21 -11.49 -5.36 0.81
CA GLY A 21 -11.07 -4.06 1.36
C GLY A 21 -11.79 -3.66 2.65
N PHE A 22 -13.06 -4.03 2.82
CA PHE A 22 -13.86 -3.61 3.99
C PHE A 22 -13.30 -4.17 5.30
N ALA A 23 -13.07 -5.49 5.36
CA ALA A 23 -12.50 -6.13 6.55
C ALA A 23 -11.06 -5.66 6.84
N LEU A 24 -10.30 -5.31 5.80
CA LEU A 24 -8.92 -4.85 5.92
C LEU A 24 -8.81 -3.37 6.30
N ALA A 25 -9.86 -2.56 6.09
CA ALA A 25 -9.81 -1.10 6.20
C ALA A 25 -9.28 -0.59 7.55
N PRO A 26 -9.69 -1.12 8.72
CA PRO A 26 -9.16 -0.62 10.00
C PRO A 26 -7.65 -0.82 10.16
N GLY A 27 -7.16 -2.01 9.78
CA GLY A 27 -5.74 -2.34 9.86
C GLY A 27 -4.92 -1.52 8.86
N VAL A 28 -5.38 -1.43 7.61
CA VAL A 28 -4.71 -0.68 6.56
C VAL A 28 -4.68 0.82 6.90
N GLY A 29 -5.80 1.39 7.32
CA GLY A 29 -5.90 2.80 7.69
C GLY A 29 -4.91 3.17 8.79
N ARG A 30 -4.77 2.33 9.83
CA ARG A 30 -3.78 2.55 10.90
C ARG A 30 -2.35 2.58 10.36
N ARG A 31 -2.00 1.68 9.45
CA ARG A 31 -0.65 1.61 8.87
C ARG A 31 -0.37 2.76 7.91
N VAL A 32 -1.37 3.19 7.13
CA VAL A 32 -1.25 4.39 6.29
C VAL A 32 -1.09 5.64 7.14
N ALA A 33 -1.84 5.77 8.24
CA ALA A 33 -1.68 6.90 9.17
C ALA A 33 -0.28 6.92 9.83
N GLU A 34 0.23 5.75 10.24
CA GLU A 34 1.60 5.60 10.75
C GLU A 34 2.64 6.02 9.71
N TRP A 35 2.45 5.61 8.45
CA TRP A 35 3.31 6.02 7.35
C TRP A 35 3.28 7.54 7.15
N LEU A 36 2.09 8.15 7.03
CA LEU A 36 1.93 9.60 6.87
C LEU A 36 2.65 10.38 7.99
N ARG A 37 2.52 9.91 9.24
CA ARG A 37 3.11 10.58 10.41
C ARG A 37 4.65 10.51 10.43
N THR A 38 5.23 9.40 9.96
CA THR A 38 6.66 9.12 10.12
C THR A 38 7.48 9.32 8.86
N GLY A 39 6.84 9.33 7.69
CA GLY A 39 7.53 9.26 6.39
C GLY A 39 8.07 7.86 6.06
N THR A 40 7.96 6.90 6.97
CA THR A 40 8.54 5.55 6.81
C THR A 40 7.47 4.54 6.42
N VAL A 41 7.72 3.76 5.37
CA VAL A 41 6.81 2.69 4.93
C VAL A 41 6.82 1.54 5.95
N PRO A 42 5.68 1.15 6.54
CA PRO A 42 5.61 -0.04 7.38
C PRO A 42 5.93 -1.31 6.57
N ASP A 43 6.68 -2.24 7.15
CA ASP A 43 7.16 -3.43 6.43
C ASP A 43 6.03 -4.31 5.88
N VAL A 44 4.91 -4.39 6.61
CA VAL A 44 3.70 -5.10 6.17
C VAL A 44 3.10 -4.54 4.88
N LEU A 45 3.33 -3.25 4.59
CA LEU A 45 2.83 -2.59 3.38
C LEU A 45 3.77 -2.75 2.18
N ARG A 46 5.07 -3.00 2.39
CA ARG A 46 6.09 -3.05 1.32
C ARG A 46 5.74 -3.94 0.14
N PRO A 47 5.21 -5.17 0.31
CA PRO A 47 4.98 -6.03 -0.84
C PRO A 47 3.66 -5.69 -1.56
N PHE A 48 2.99 -4.58 -1.20
CA PHE A 48 1.84 -4.01 -1.91
C PHE A 48 2.18 -2.74 -2.70
N ASP A 49 3.47 -2.36 -2.73
CA ASP A 49 3.96 -1.23 -3.52
C ASP A 49 3.62 -1.40 -5.01
N ILE A 50 3.25 -0.32 -5.69
CA ILE A 50 2.82 -0.37 -7.09
C ILE A 50 3.96 -0.77 -8.05
N THR A 51 5.20 -0.41 -7.73
CA THR A 51 6.38 -0.72 -8.55
C THR A 51 6.71 -2.22 -8.56
N ARG A 52 6.09 -3.02 -7.68
CA ARG A 52 6.22 -4.49 -7.70
C ARG A 52 5.81 -5.10 -9.03
N PHE A 53 4.87 -4.48 -9.75
CA PHE A 53 4.43 -4.97 -11.05
C PHE A 53 5.50 -4.74 -12.13
N GLU A 54 6.22 -3.62 -12.08
CA GLU A 54 7.35 -3.32 -12.97
C GLU A 54 8.49 -4.32 -12.75
N ARG A 55 8.72 -4.74 -11.51
CA ARG A 55 9.70 -5.79 -11.16
C ARG A 55 9.24 -7.21 -11.45
N GLY A 56 8.00 -7.42 -11.91
CA GLY A 56 7.45 -8.75 -12.12
C GLY A 56 7.12 -9.53 -10.83
N GLU A 57 7.12 -8.87 -9.67
CA GLU A 57 6.86 -9.44 -8.34
C GLU A 57 5.35 -9.63 -8.09
N ARG A 58 4.76 -10.53 -8.85
CA ARG A 58 3.39 -10.99 -8.60
C ARG A 58 3.40 -11.83 -7.32
N ARG A 59 2.38 -11.62 -6.48
CA ARG A 59 2.19 -12.49 -5.32
C ARG A 59 1.45 -13.75 -5.80
N PRO A 60 2.02 -14.96 -5.63
CA PRO A 60 1.31 -16.18 -5.96
C PRO A 60 0.12 -16.36 -5.00
N GLY A 61 -1.02 -16.84 -5.52
CA GLY A 61 -2.19 -17.21 -4.72
C GLY A 61 -3.35 -16.20 -4.67
N ILE A 62 -3.41 -15.24 -5.59
CA ILE A 62 -4.61 -14.44 -5.92
C ILE A 62 -4.81 -14.50 -7.44
#